data_AF-A0A0L8LCF3-F1
#
_entry.id   AF-A0A0L8LCF3-F1
#
_cell.length_a   1.000
_cell.length_b   1.000
_cell.length_c   1.000
_cell.angle_alpha   90.00
_cell.angle_beta   90.00
_cell.angle_gamma   90.00
#
_symmetry.space_group_name_H-M   'P 1'
#
loop_
_entity.id
_entity.type
_entity.pdbx_description
1 polymer ?
#
loop_
_entity_poly.entity_id
_entity_poly.type
_entity_poly.pdbx_seq_one_letter_code
_entity_poly.pdbx_strand_id
1 'polypeptide(L)'
;MRFLFVGDSMTIGRVGDWTWRHRMWQHLEATLPGGYEIVGPRTGLHDPTAPDEPAGVEAYADPDFPAPARRHLAGWGEGWLHMAPLIGETVTATGADVLLVSLGLIDLGFYTNSDQTEENVRAFVAAARAANPRVRAVLLPVIPNVRAGYDAPFAAECARFNELLAKAVADLDTAASPLLLATIPESYDIHTDTYDGTHPGVTGEHKLAAAFATAMHQAWGLGGPYAVR
;
A
#
# COMPACT_ATOMS: atom_id res chain seq x y z
N MET A 1 -9.78 12.80 9.13
CA MET A 1 -8.42 12.57 8.58
C MET A 1 -8.54 11.72 7.34
N ARG A 2 -7.87 12.13 6.26
CA ARG A 2 -8.00 11.52 4.93
C ARG A 2 -6.91 10.51 4.69
N PHE A 3 -7.29 9.25 4.53
CA PHE A 3 -6.39 8.13 4.27
C PHE A 3 -6.40 7.83 2.77
N LEU A 4 -5.22 7.81 2.16
CA LEU A 4 -5.01 7.38 0.78
C LEU A 4 -4.23 6.07 0.79
N PHE A 5 -4.82 5.03 0.21
CA PHE A 5 -4.17 3.75 0.00
C PHE A 5 -3.45 3.78 -1.35
N VAL A 6 -2.15 3.54 -1.35
CA VAL A 6 -1.29 3.60 -2.54
C VAL A 6 -0.63 2.26 -2.75
N GLY A 7 -0.69 1.71 -3.97
CA GLY A 7 -0.02 0.45 -4.21
C GLY A 7 -0.12 -0.14 -5.61
N ASP A 8 0.28 -1.40 -5.72
CA ASP A 8 0.28 -2.19 -6.95
C ASP A 8 -0.89 -3.20 -6.95
N SER A 9 -0.71 -4.34 -7.63
CA SER A 9 -1.67 -5.45 -7.70
C SER A 9 -2.12 -5.94 -6.32
N MET A 10 -1.23 -5.92 -5.31
CA MET A 10 -1.55 -6.36 -3.95
C MET A 10 -2.47 -5.39 -3.21
N THR A 11 -2.52 -4.14 -3.66
CA THR A 11 -3.40 -3.11 -3.11
C THR A 11 -4.71 -3.03 -3.87
N ILE A 12 -4.68 -2.97 -5.20
CA ILE A 12 -5.91 -2.94 -6.00
C ILE A 12 -6.71 -4.24 -5.83
N GLY A 13 -6.08 -5.42 -5.79
CA GLY A 13 -6.78 -6.70 -5.82
C GLY A 13 -7.52 -6.96 -7.13
N ARG A 14 -8.20 -8.10 -7.22
CA ARG A 14 -9.00 -8.49 -8.38
C ARG A 14 -10.49 -8.63 -8.04
N VAL A 15 -11.32 -8.71 -9.07
CA VAL A 15 -12.75 -8.99 -8.95
C VAL A 15 -12.99 -10.19 -8.02
N GLY A 16 -13.88 -10.01 -7.04
CA GLY A 16 -14.21 -11.01 -6.03
C GLY A 16 -13.28 -11.02 -4.81
N ASP A 17 -12.26 -10.16 -4.75
CA ASP A 17 -11.42 -10.02 -3.55
C ASP A 17 -12.07 -9.09 -2.51
N TRP A 18 -11.65 -9.27 -1.26
CA TRP A 18 -11.94 -8.32 -0.18
C TRP A 18 -10.92 -7.18 -0.21
N THR A 19 -9.64 -7.52 -0.40
CA THR A 19 -8.45 -6.66 -0.30
C THR A 19 -8.11 -6.24 1.13
N TRP A 20 -6.83 -5.98 1.41
CA TRP A 20 -6.43 -5.43 2.71
C TRP A 20 -7.06 -4.05 2.98
N ARG A 21 -7.46 -3.31 1.93
CA ARG A 21 -8.14 -2.01 2.03
C ARG A 21 -9.50 -2.14 2.71
N HIS A 22 -10.25 -3.19 2.42
CA HIS A 22 -11.48 -3.51 3.14
C HIS A 22 -11.21 -3.78 4.62
N ARG A 23 -10.19 -4.60 4.92
CA ARG A 23 -9.79 -4.91 6.31
C ARG A 23 -9.35 -3.65 7.06
N MET A 24 -8.67 -2.74 6.36
CA MET A 24 -8.24 -1.46 6.92
C MET A 24 -9.42 -0.52 7.13
N TRP A 25 -10.40 -0.48 6.22
CA TRP A 25 -11.65 0.24 6.40
C TRP A 25 -12.40 -0.23 7.66
N GLN A 26 -12.59 -1.54 7.84
CA GLN A 26 -13.23 -2.09 9.04
C GLN A 26 -12.46 -1.71 10.32
N HIS A 27 -11.14 -1.66 10.24
CA HIS A 27 -10.30 -1.20 11.34
C HIS A 27 -10.58 0.27 11.67
N LEU A 28 -10.46 1.17 10.69
CA LEU A 28 -10.69 2.61 10.84
C LEU A 28 -12.10 2.92 11.31
N GLU A 29 -13.12 2.24 10.78
CA GLU A 29 -14.52 2.43 11.18
C GLU A 29 -14.72 2.19 12.68
N ALA A 30 -14.13 1.13 13.22
CA ALA A 30 -14.30 0.80 14.61
C ALA A 30 -13.44 1.62 15.57
N THR A 31 -12.30 2.14 15.12
CA THR A 31 -11.33 2.82 16.00
C THR A 31 -11.32 4.33 15.85
N LEU A 32 -11.84 4.85 14.74
CA LEU A 32 -11.98 6.28 14.44
C LEU A 32 -13.37 6.61 13.89
N PRO A 33 -14.48 6.17 14.51
CA PRO A 33 -15.83 6.37 13.96
C PRO A 33 -16.10 7.85 13.68
N GLY A 34 -16.45 8.18 12.43
CA GLY A 34 -16.66 9.56 11.95
C GLY A 34 -15.42 10.45 11.90
N GLY A 35 -14.24 9.96 12.31
CA GLY A 35 -12.98 10.71 12.35
C GLY A 35 -12.08 10.50 11.13
N TYR A 36 -12.47 9.63 10.20
CA TYR A 36 -11.70 9.29 9.00
C TYR A 36 -12.52 9.45 7.71
N GLU A 37 -11.80 9.54 6.60
CA GLU A 37 -12.32 9.46 5.24
C GLU A 37 -11.27 8.71 4.41
N ILE A 38 -11.69 7.76 3.56
CA ILE A 38 -10.79 7.11 2.59
C ILE A 38 -10.93 7.86 1.28
N VAL A 39 -9.80 8.29 0.73
CA VAL A 39 -9.75 9.11 -0.48
C VAL A 39 -8.91 8.44 -1.56
N GLY A 40 -9.09 8.88 -2.80
CA GLY A 40 -8.36 8.35 -3.94
C GLY A 40 -9.13 8.55 -5.25
N PRO A 41 -8.42 8.62 -6.38
CA PRO A 41 -9.02 8.84 -7.68
C PRO A 41 -9.67 7.58 -8.29
N ARG A 42 -9.34 6.38 -7.79
CA ARG A 42 -9.78 5.09 -8.33
C ARG A 42 -10.61 4.31 -7.33
N THR A 43 -11.51 3.45 -7.80
CA THR A 43 -12.35 2.55 -6.98
C THR A 43 -12.41 1.12 -7.50
N GLY A 44 -12.03 0.89 -8.76
CA GLY A 44 -12.18 -0.39 -9.46
C GLY A 44 -11.16 -1.46 -9.05
N LEU A 45 -11.47 -2.70 -9.41
CA LEU A 45 -10.63 -3.88 -9.26
C LEU A 45 -10.03 -4.29 -10.61
N HIS A 46 -8.96 -5.08 -10.57
CA HIS A 46 -8.47 -5.77 -11.77
C HIS A 46 -9.43 -6.88 -12.19
N ASP A 47 -9.81 -6.92 -13.47
CA ASP A 47 -10.59 -8.01 -14.05
C ASP A 47 -9.67 -8.92 -14.87
N PRO A 48 -9.38 -10.15 -14.42
CA PRO A 48 -8.52 -11.07 -15.16
C PRO A 48 -9.14 -11.56 -16.47
N THR A 49 -10.46 -11.36 -16.68
CA THR A 49 -11.15 -11.71 -17.93
C THR A 49 -11.03 -10.63 -19.00
N ALA A 50 -10.66 -9.41 -18.60
CA ALA A 50 -10.44 -8.26 -19.48
C ALA A 50 -9.15 -7.52 -19.09
N PRO A 51 -7.98 -8.17 -19.20
CA PRO A 51 -6.72 -7.67 -18.63
C PRO A 51 -6.20 -6.37 -19.28
N ASP A 52 -6.63 -6.08 -20.50
CA ASP A 52 -6.25 -4.87 -21.24
C ASP A 52 -7.18 -3.67 -20.96
N GLU A 53 -8.29 -3.89 -20.25
CA GLU A 53 -9.20 -2.80 -19.87
C GLU A 53 -8.74 -2.11 -18.58
N PRO A 54 -8.90 -0.78 -18.47
CA PRO A 54 -8.66 -0.09 -17.22
C PRO A 54 -9.50 -0.69 -16.09
N ALA A 55 -8.91 -0.83 -14.91
CA ALA A 55 -9.65 -1.27 -13.73
C ALA A 55 -10.85 -0.35 -13.46
N GLY A 56 -12.06 -0.89 -13.64
CA GLY A 56 -13.32 -0.16 -13.50
C GLY A 56 -14.46 -0.98 -12.91
N VAL A 57 -14.27 -2.28 -12.73
CA VAL A 57 -15.28 -3.17 -12.16
C VAL A 57 -15.24 -3.07 -10.63
N GLU A 58 -16.37 -2.73 -10.00
CA GLU A 58 -16.49 -2.64 -8.53
C GLU A 58 -17.16 -3.89 -7.93
N ALA A 59 -16.76 -5.08 -8.39
CA ALA A 59 -17.28 -6.36 -7.91
C ALA A 59 -16.42 -6.89 -6.75
N TYR A 60 -16.42 -6.16 -5.62
CA TYR A 60 -15.78 -6.59 -4.37
C TYR A 60 -16.53 -7.80 -3.77
N ALA A 61 -15.81 -8.61 -2.99
CA ALA A 61 -16.39 -9.79 -2.32
C ALA A 61 -17.54 -9.44 -1.37
N ASP A 62 -17.42 -8.31 -0.67
CA ASP A 62 -18.39 -7.83 0.30
C ASP A 62 -19.33 -6.80 -0.34
N PRO A 63 -20.62 -7.12 -0.52
CA PRO A 63 -21.58 -6.16 -1.08
C PRO A 63 -21.78 -4.95 -0.16
N ASP A 64 -21.50 -5.09 1.15
CA ASP A 64 -21.66 -4.02 2.13
C ASP A 64 -20.43 -3.10 2.21
N PHE A 65 -19.34 -3.38 1.46
CA PHE A 65 -18.17 -2.51 1.43
C PHE A 65 -18.54 -1.13 0.86
N PRO A 66 -18.55 -0.03 1.66
CA PRO A 66 -19.17 1.21 1.20
C PRO A 66 -18.41 1.86 0.04
N ALA A 67 -19.13 2.37 -0.96
CA ALA A 67 -18.51 2.99 -2.13
C ALA A 67 -17.47 4.09 -1.80
N PRO A 68 -17.67 4.98 -0.81
CA PRO A 68 -16.64 5.94 -0.41
C PRO A 68 -15.36 5.28 0.15
N ALA A 69 -15.48 4.12 0.78
CA ALA A 69 -14.36 3.39 1.38
C ALA A 69 -13.55 2.56 0.38
N ARG A 70 -14.04 2.39 -0.85
CA ARG A 70 -13.36 1.66 -1.93
C ARG A 70 -12.24 2.44 -2.59
N ARG A 71 -12.08 3.74 -2.27
CA ARG A 71 -11.15 4.63 -2.98
C ARG A 71 -9.68 4.27 -2.73
N HIS A 72 -8.84 4.47 -3.75
CA HIS A 72 -7.40 4.22 -3.69
C HIS A 72 -6.64 4.93 -4.84
N LEU A 73 -5.32 4.90 -4.77
CA LEU A 73 -4.38 5.15 -5.87
C LEU A 73 -3.54 3.88 -6.07
N ALA A 74 -4.09 2.89 -6.77
CA ALA A 74 -3.37 1.65 -7.05
C ALA A 74 -3.76 1.09 -8.40
N GLY A 75 -2.88 0.30 -9.00
CA GLY A 75 -3.14 -0.38 -10.27
C GLY A 75 -2.29 -1.61 -10.47
N TRP A 76 -2.80 -2.51 -11.29
CA TRP A 76 -2.17 -3.78 -11.58
C TRP A 76 -0.95 -3.57 -12.48
N GLY A 77 0.20 -4.11 -12.09
CA GLY A 77 1.45 -3.90 -12.83
C GLY A 77 2.01 -2.47 -12.72
N GLU A 78 1.52 -1.65 -11.80
CA GLU A 78 2.11 -0.35 -11.49
C GLU A 78 3.07 -0.45 -10.29
N GLY A 79 3.94 0.54 -10.14
CA GLY A 79 5.02 0.55 -9.16
C GLY A 79 5.37 1.97 -8.70
N TRP A 80 6.44 2.13 -7.94
CA TRP A 80 7.00 3.44 -7.57
C TRP A 80 7.25 4.33 -8.78
N LEU A 81 7.79 3.77 -9.87
CA LEU A 81 8.00 4.48 -11.13
C LEU A 81 6.71 5.14 -11.65
N HIS A 82 5.57 4.48 -11.46
CA HIS A 82 4.27 4.93 -11.93
C HIS A 82 3.56 5.85 -10.94
N MET A 83 3.73 5.61 -9.63
CA MET A 83 3.05 6.38 -8.58
C MET A 83 3.74 7.70 -8.23
N ALA A 84 5.07 7.76 -8.33
CA ALA A 84 5.85 8.98 -8.07
C ALA A 84 5.37 10.21 -8.86
N PRO A 85 5.09 10.15 -10.18
CA PRO A 85 4.59 11.31 -10.91
C PRO A 85 3.13 11.69 -10.57
N LEU A 86 2.33 10.79 -9.99
CA LEU A 86 0.89 11.00 -9.77
C LEU A 86 0.56 11.52 -8.37
N ILE A 87 1.43 11.29 -7.39
CA ILE A 87 1.08 11.51 -5.98
C ILE A 87 0.84 12.98 -5.62
N GLY A 88 1.63 13.91 -6.18
CA GLY A 88 1.49 15.34 -5.85
C GLY A 88 0.11 15.89 -6.24
N GLU A 89 -0.32 15.62 -7.47
CA GLU A 89 -1.67 15.98 -7.92
C GLU A 89 -2.74 15.25 -7.13
N THR A 90 -2.55 13.95 -6.86
CA THR A 90 -3.52 13.16 -6.09
C THR A 90 -3.70 13.71 -4.67
N VAL A 91 -2.62 14.02 -3.95
CA VAL A 91 -2.67 14.61 -2.61
C VAL A 91 -3.36 15.98 -2.64
N THR A 92 -3.08 16.80 -3.66
CA THR A 92 -3.73 18.11 -3.84
C THR A 92 -5.24 17.97 -4.06
N ALA A 93 -5.65 17.09 -4.98
CA ALA A 93 -7.05 16.89 -5.34
C ALA A 93 -7.88 16.26 -4.22
N THR A 94 -7.27 15.37 -3.43
CA THR A 94 -7.96 14.62 -2.38
C THR A 94 -7.81 15.21 -0.99
N GLY A 95 -6.81 16.07 -0.78
CA GLY A 95 -6.44 16.56 0.55
C GLY A 95 -5.95 15.47 1.49
N ALA A 96 -5.28 14.43 0.97
CA ALA A 96 -4.80 13.29 1.76
C ALA A 96 -3.88 13.73 2.91
N ASP A 97 -4.15 13.20 4.10
CA ASP A 97 -3.38 13.45 5.34
C ASP A 97 -2.42 12.31 5.65
N VAL A 98 -2.83 11.06 5.36
CA VAL A 98 -2.08 9.83 5.65
C VAL A 98 -2.02 8.95 4.42
N LEU A 99 -0.81 8.58 4.01
CA LEU A 99 -0.56 7.65 2.91
C LEU A 99 -0.20 6.27 3.49
N LEU A 100 -0.88 5.21 3.04
CA LEU A 100 -0.48 3.83 3.32
C LEU A 100 0.01 3.21 2.02
N VAL A 101 1.32 2.96 1.92
CA VAL A 101 1.99 2.68 0.66
C VAL A 101 2.55 1.26 0.65
N SER A 102 2.16 0.45 -0.33
CA SER A 102 2.68 -0.90 -0.60
C SER A 102 3.06 -1.02 -2.07
N LEU A 103 4.34 -0.81 -2.38
CA LEU A 103 4.91 -0.73 -3.73
C LEU A 103 6.33 -1.29 -3.75
N GLY A 104 6.83 -1.63 -4.94
CA GLY A 104 8.22 -2.03 -5.19
C GLY A 104 8.37 -3.42 -5.78
N LEU A 105 7.41 -4.31 -5.57
CA LEU A 105 7.45 -5.67 -6.11
C LEU A 105 7.55 -5.65 -7.64
N ILE A 106 6.66 -4.88 -8.27
CA ILE A 106 6.59 -4.77 -9.72
C ILE A 106 7.80 -4.03 -10.28
N ASP A 107 8.25 -2.96 -9.62
CA ASP A 107 9.43 -2.18 -10.02
C ASP A 107 10.65 -3.09 -10.19
N LEU A 108 10.99 -3.82 -9.12
CA LEU A 108 12.15 -4.73 -9.09
C LEU A 108 11.98 -5.93 -10.02
N GLY A 109 10.73 -6.27 -10.35
CA GLY A 109 10.42 -7.39 -11.22
C GLY A 109 10.57 -7.06 -12.70
N PHE A 110 10.33 -5.80 -13.09
CA PHE A 110 10.04 -5.45 -14.48
C PHE A 110 10.59 -4.11 -14.97
N TYR A 111 10.88 -3.14 -14.10
CA TYR A 111 11.10 -1.74 -14.52
C TYR A 111 12.41 -1.13 -14.06
N THR A 112 12.82 -1.38 -12.81
CA THR A 112 13.94 -0.69 -12.18
C THR A 112 14.71 -1.61 -11.26
N ASN A 113 15.98 -1.31 -11.03
CA ASN A 113 16.74 -1.93 -9.93
C ASN A 113 16.45 -1.23 -8.58
N SER A 114 17.04 -1.73 -7.51
CA SER A 114 16.82 -1.20 -6.15
C SER A 114 17.20 0.27 -6.00
N ASP A 115 18.27 0.73 -6.66
CA ASP A 115 18.72 2.12 -6.58
C ASP A 115 17.71 3.07 -7.24
N GLN A 116 17.32 2.76 -8.48
CA GLN A 116 16.31 3.52 -9.23
C GLN A 116 14.95 3.50 -8.53
N THR A 117 14.59 2.39 -7.90
CA THR A 117 13.33 2.29 -7.13
C THR A 117 13.37 3.20 -5.90
N GLU A 118 14.52 3.31 -5.22
CA GLU A 118 14.68 4.27 -4.11
C GLU A 118 14.63 5.73 -4.57
N GLU A 119 15.21 6.06 -5.73
CA GLU A 119 15.09 7.39 -6.33
C GLU A 119 13.61 7.77 -6.53
N ASN A 120 12.79 6.83 -7.00
CA ASN A 120 11.35 7.02 -7.14
C ASN A 120 10.63 7.19 -5.80
N VAL A 121 11.06 6.50 -4.73
CA VAL A 121 10.54 6.73 -3.36
C VAL A 121 10.80 8.17 -2.94
N ARG A 122 12.02 8.69 -3.14
CA ARG A 122 12.36 10.07 -2.77
C ARG A 122 11.55 11.08 -3.57
N ALA A 123 11.41 10.86 -4.87
CA ALA A 123 10.58 11.70 -5.74
C ALA A 123 9.11 11.71 -5.30
N PHE A 124 8.55 10.54 -5.00
CA PHE A 124 7.19 10.39 -4.48
C PHE A 124 6.99 11.19 -3.18
N VAL A 125 7.87 11.04 -2.19
CA VAL A 125 7.77 11.74 -0.90
C VAL A 125 7.90 13.26 -1.08
N ALA A 126 8.82 13.71 -1.94
CA ALA A 126 8.98 15.12 -2.25
C ALA A 126 7.72 15.73 -2.89
N ALA A 127 7.14 15.04 -3.88
CA ALA A 127 5.91 15.47 -4.54
C ALA A 127 4.70 15.49 -3.58
N ALA A 128 4.55 14.47 -2.74
CA ALA A 128 3.48 14.43 -1.73
C ALA A 128 3.60 15.59 -0.73
N ARG A 129 4.82 15.92 -0.27
CA ARG A 129 5.08 17.03 0.64
C ARG A 129 4.92 18.40 0.00
N ALA A 130 5.25 18.53 -1.29
CA ALA A 130 5.00 19.75 -2.04
C ALA A 130 3.49 20.07 -2.09
N ALA A 131 2.65 19.05 -2.21
CA ALA A 131 1.19 19.17 -2.18
C ALA A 131 0.63 19.40 -0.76
N ASN A 132 1.13 18.65 0.23
CA ASN A 132 0.76 18.80 1.63
C ASN A 132 2.01 18.68 2.53
N PRO A 133 2.56 19.80 3.03
CA PRO A 133 3.77 19.80 3.88
C PRO A 133 3.61 19.05 5.21
N ARG A 134 2.39 18.63 5.56
CA ARG A 134 2.06 17.89 6.79
C ARG A 134 1.62 16.44 6.54
N VAL A 135 1.69 15.97 5.30
CA VAL A 135 1.32 14.59 4.95
C VAL A 135 2.15 13.60 5.76
N ARG A 136 1.53 12.54 6.25
CA ARG A 136 2.21 11.42 6.92
C ARG A 136 2.18 10.22 6.01
N ALA A 137 3.16 9.33 6.13
CA ALA A 137 3.13 8.09 5.37
C ALA A 137 3.62 6.90 6.18
N VAL A 138 2.99 5.75 5.94
CA VAL A 138 3.51 4.44 6.35
C VAL A 138 3.85 3.69 5.07
N LEU A 139 5.11 3.28 4.95
CA LEU A 139 5.63 2.56 3.80
C LEU A 139 5.87 1.11 4.23
N LEU A 140 5.21 0.17 3.56
CA LEU A 140 5.42 -1.25 3.77
C LEU A 140 6.56 -1.72 2.86
N PRO A 141 7.61 -2.38 3.39
CA PRO A 141 8.64 -3.01 2.58
C PRO A 141 8.03 -4.05 1.63
N VAL A 142 8.76 -4.38 0.56
CA VAL A 142 8.38 -5.48 -0.34
C VAL A 142 8.27 -6.76 0.48
N ILE A 143 7.07 -7.31 0.52
CA ILE A 143 6.76 -8.49 1.33
C ILE A 143 7.25 -9.78 0.62
N PRO A 144 7.39 -10.89 1.37
CA PRO A 144 7.73 -12.19 0.78
C PRO A 144 6.80 -12.55 -0.38
N ASN A 145 7.37 -13.06 -1.46
CA ASN A 145 6.66 -13.48 -2.66
C ASN A 145 7.36 -14.67 -3.31
N VAL A 146 6.62 -15.43 -4.12
CA VAL A 146 7.09 -16.69 -4.72
C VAL A 146 8.28 -16.51 -5.65
N ARG A 147 8.37 -15.40 -6.40
CA ARG A 147 9.48 -15.17 -7.33
C ARG A 147 10.81 -15.10 -6.60
N ALA A 148 10.87 -14.41 -5.48
CA ALA A 148 12.07 -14.37 -4.64
C ALA A 148 12.49 -15.76 -4.11
N GLY A 149 11.58 -16.75 -4.07
CA GLY A 149 11.90 -18.12 -3.68
C GLY A 149 12.67 -18.93 -4.73
N TYR A 150 12.60 -18.56 -6.01
CA TYR A 150 13.27 -19.29 -7.10
C TYR A 150 14.20 -18.44 -7.98
N ASP A 151 14.14 -17.12 -7.89
CA ASP A 151 14.97 -16.16 -8.64
C ASP A 151 15.87 -15.39 -7.67
N ALA A 152 17.08 -15.93 -7.42
CA ALA A 152 18.01 -15.38 -6.44
C ALA A 152 18.48 -13.95 -6.75
N PRO A 153 18.79 -13.56 -8.01
CA PRO A 153 19.05 -12.16 -8.34
C PRO A 153 17.89 -11.23 -7.98
N PHE A 154 16.65 -11.59 -8.30
CA PHE A 154 15.48 -10.81 -7.93
C PHE A 154 15.30 -10.73 -6.39
N ALA A 155 15.52 -11.82 -5.67
CA ALA A 155 15.48 -11.83 -4.21
C ALA A 155 16.51 -10.86 -3.60
N ALA A 156 17.71 -10.78 -4.17
CA ALA A 156 18.74 -9.85 -3.74
C ALA A 156 18.34 -8.39 -3.98
N GLU A 157 17.69 -8.08 -5.11
CA GLU A 157 17.13 -6.75 -5.39
C GLU A 157 16.02 -6.37 -4.40
N CYS A 158 15.12 -7.29 -4.06
CA CYS A 158 14.10 -7.06 -3.02
C CYS A 158 14.72 -6.78 -1.64
N ALA A 159 15.71 -7.59 -1.24
CA ALA A 159 16.39 -7.40 0.05
C ALA A 159 17.11 -6.04 0.10
N ARG A 160 17.89 -5.73 -0.93
CA ARG A 160 18.60 -4.45 -1.04
C ARG A 160 17.65 -3.27 -1.08
N PHE A 161 16.54 -3.36 -1.83
CA PHE A 161 15.54 -2.30 -1.85
C PHE A 161 14.90 -2.08 -0.48
N ASN A 162 14.58 -3.14 0.27
CA ASN A 162 14.02 -2.99 1.61
C ASN A 162 14.99 -2.30 2.59
N GLU A 163 16.30 -2.55 2.47
CA GLU A 163 17.34 -1.81 3.21
C GLU A 163 17.38 -0.32 2.80
N LEU A 164 17.34 -0.05 1.49
CA LEU A 164 17.33 1.31 0.95
C LEU A 164 16.06 2.07 1.35
N LEU A 165 14.90 1.42 1.34
CA LEU A 165 13.63 1.99 1.78
C LEU A 165 13.68 2.36 3.26
N ALA A 166 14.23 1.48 4.11
CA ALA A 166 14.41 1.78 5.53
C ALA A 166 15.30 3.01 5.74
N LYS A 167 16.41 3.10 5.00
CA LYS A 167 17.29 4.26 5.02
C LYS A 167 16.58 5.52 4.52
N ALA A 168 15.86 5.46 3.40
CA ALA A 168 15.14 6.60 2.84
C ALA A 168 14.07 7.12 3.81
N VAL A 169 13.31 6.23 4.46
CA VAL A 169 12.34 6.61 5.51
C VAL A 169 13.04 7.34 6.65
N ALA A 170 14.17 6.82 7.15
CA ALA A 170 14.92 7.47 8.24
C ALA A 170 15.52 8.82 7.82
N ASP A 171 16.10 8.91 6.61
CA ASP A 171 16.70 10.13 6.07
C ASP A 171 15.67 11.24 5.83
N LEU A 172 14.46 10.85 5.40
CA LEU A 172 13.40 11.79 5.02
C LEU A 172 12.45 12.10 6.16
N ASP A 173 12.45 11.36 7.27
CA ASP A 173 11.52 11.58 8.39
C ASP A 173 11.69 12.97 9.01
N THR A 174 10.56 13.61 9.34
CA THR A 174 10.55 14.93 9.99
C THR A 174 9.35 15.04 10.92
N ALA A 175 9.46 15.84 11.98
CA ALA A 175 8.33 16.08 12.89
C ALA A 175 7.10 16.69 12.20
N ALA A 176 7.29 17.49 11.14
CA ALA A 176 6.19 18.12 10.40
C ALA A 176 5.45 17.16 9.47
N SER A 177 6.17 16.19 8.89
CA SER A 177 5.66 15.21 7.92
C SER A 177 6.28 13.84 8.24
N PRO A 178 5.81 13.17 9.30
CA PRO A 178 6.44 11.94 9.79
C PRO A 178 6.24 10.77 8.81
N LEU A 179 7.28 9.96 8.68
CA LEU A 179 7.32 8.73 7.90
C LEU A 179 7.57 7.53 8.81
N LEU A 180 6.88 6.44 8.54
CA LEU A 180 7.09 5.17 9.22
C LEU A 180 7.39 4.08 8.21
N LEU A 181 8.32 3.19 8.57
CA LEU A 181 8.48 1.91 7.91
C LEU A 181 7.63 0.90 8.66
N ALA A 182 6.65 0.29 8.01
CA ALA A 182 5.90 -0.80 8.61
C ALA A 182 6.77 -2.06 8.69
N THR A 183 6.49 -2.90 9.68
CA THR A 183 7.17 -4.19 9.83
C THR A 183 6.46 -5.23 8.97
N ILE A 184 7.22 -5.98 8.17
CA ILE A 184 6.70 -7.18 7.50
C ILE A 184 6.24 -8.15 8.59
N PRO A 185 5.00 -8.65 8.56
CA PRO A 185 4.52 -9.59 9.57
C PRO A 185 5.42 -10.84 9.60
N GLU A 186 6.02 -11.16 10.75
CA GLU A 186 6.92 -12.32 10.90
C GLU A 186 6.23 -13.65 10.54
N SER A 187 4.92 -13.71 10.72
CA SER A 187 4.08 -14.87 10.40
C SER A 187 3.62 -14.92 8.95
N TYR A 188 4.02 -13.99 8.08
CA TYR A 188 3.59 -13.96 6.68
C TYR A 188 4.19 -15.15 5.92
N ASP A 189 3.33 -16.02 5.42
CA ASP A 189 3.70 -17.23 4.69
C ASP A 189 3.03 -17.21 3.31
N ILE A 190 3.85 -17.18 2.26
CA ILE A 190 3.38 -17.10 0.88
C ILE A 190 2.50 -18.29 0.48
N HIS A 191 2.59 -19.45 1.15
CA HIS A 191 1.80 -20.62 0.78
C HIS A 191 0.40 -20.62 1.38
N THR A 192 0.18 -19.88 2.47
CA THR A 192 -1.08 -19.86 3.21
C THR A 192 -1.77 -18.50 3.19
N ASP A 193 -1.00 -17.42 3.09
CA ASP A 193 -1.49 -16.05 3.08
C ASP A 193 -1.69 -15.46 1.68
N THR A 194 -1.36 -16.20 0.63
CA THR A 194 -1.55 -15.77 -0.76
C THR A 194 -2.29 -16.84 -1.56
N TYR A 195 -2.94 -16.45 -2.65
CA TYR A 195 -3.63 -17.42 -3.53
C TYR A 195 -2.75 -17.94 -4.67
N ASP A 196 -1.63 -17.29 -4.98
CA ASP A 196 -0.71 -17.65 -6.08
C ASP A 196 0.77 -17.54 -5.73
N GLY A 197 1.09 -17.37 -4.45
CA GLY A 197 2.45 -17.11 -3.97
C GLY A 197 2.83 -15.62 -3.94
N THR A 198 1.98 -14.72 -4.47
CA THR A 198 2.24 -13.28 -4.52
C THR A 198 1.09 -12.48 -3.92
N HIS A 199 -0.12 -12.65 -4.42
CA HIS A 199 -1.25 -11.79 -4.09
C HIS A 199 -1.97 -12.24 -2.82
N PRO A 200 -2.28 -11.33 -1.88
CA PRO A 200 -2.80 -11.71 -0.57
C PRO A 200 -4.17 -12.40 -0.70
N GLY A 201 -4.31 -13.55 -0.05
CA GLY A 201 -5.60 -14.14 0.29
C GLY A 201 -6.12 -13.57 1.61
N VAL A 202 -7.25 -14.10 2.10
CA VAL A 202 -7.96 -13.57 3.27
C VAL A 202 -7.05 -13.34 4.49
N THR A 203 -6.18 -14.29 4.84
CA THR A 203 -5.28 -14.15 6.00
C THR A 203 -4.15 -13.17 5.75
N GLY A 204 -3.59 -13.14 4.53
CA GLY A 204 -2.59 -12.16 4.11
C GLY A 204 -3.14 -10.73 4.14
N GLU A 205 -4.35 -10.51 3.65
CA GLU A 205 -5.02 -9.20 3.70
C GLU A 205 -5.10 -8.64 5.13
N HIS A 206 -5.49 -9.49 6.11
CA HIS A 206 -5.50 -9.10 7.52
C HIS A 206 -4.10 -8.76 8.04
N LYS A 207 -3.08 -9.55 7.67
CA LYS A 207 -1.69 -9.31 8.09
C LYS A 207 -1.15 -7.99 7.53
N LEU A 208 -1.45 -7.64 6.28
CA LEU A 208 -1.05 -6.36 5.70
C LEU A 208 -1.77 -5.18 6.36
N ALA A 209 -3.09 -5.28 6.56
CA ALA A 209 -3.84 -4.24 7.28
C ALA A 209 -3.33 -4.06 8.72
N ALA A 210 -3.02 -5.17 9.41
CA ALA A 210 -2.44 -5.16 10.75
C ALA A 210 -1.07 -4.47 10.80
N ALA A 211 -0.21 -4.68 9.78
CA ALA A 211 1.10 -4.04 9.70
C ALA A 211 0.97 -2.49 9.65
N PHE A 212 0.09 -1.97 8.80
CA PHE A 212 -0.19 -0.54 8.72
C PHE A 212 -0.80 0.02 10.02
N ALA A 213 -1.84 -0.63 10.53
CA ALA A 213 -2.53 -0.21 11.75
C ALA A 213 -1.58 -0.21 12.96
N THR A 214 -0.74 -1.24 13.11
CA THR A 214 0.22 -1.36 14.21
C THR A 214 1.26 -0.25 14.16
N ALA A 215 1.83 0.05 12.99
CA ALA A 215 2.80 1.13 12.83
C ALA A 215 2.20 2.49 13.25
N MET A 216 1.01 2.81 12.76
CA MET A 216 0.32 4.05 13.12
C MET A 216 -0.03 4.13 14.61
N HIS A 217 -0.52 3.03 15.18
CA HIS A 217 -0.90 3.01 16.58
C HIS A 217 0.30 3.21 17.50
N GLN A 218 1.38 2.45 17.27
CA GLN A 218 2.57 2.49 18.13
C GLN A 218 3.31 3.83 18.06
N ALA A 219 3.44 4.40 16.86
CA ALA A 219 4.25 5.60 16.68
C ALA A 219 3.45 6.91 16.79
N TRP A 220 2.17 6.91 16.37
CA TRP A 220 1.34 8.13 16.35
C TRP A 220 0.16 8.10 17.31
N GLY A 221 -0.06 6.99 18.04
CA GLY A 221 -1.25 6.81 18.87
C GLY A 221 -2.55 6.75 18.08
N LEU A 222 -2.47 6.47 16.77
CA LEU A 222 -3.59 6.57 15.84
C LEU A 222 -4.20 5.20 15.54
N GLY A 223 -5.53 5.09 15.57
CA GLY A 223 -6.25 3.90 15.09
C GLY A 223 -6.31 2.72 16.06
N GLY A 224 -5.65 2.78 17.23
CA GLY A 224 -5.73 1.70 18.23
C GLY A 224 -5.11 0.36 17.75
N PRO A 225 -5.06 -0.67 18.62
CA PRO A 225 -4.54 -1.98 18.23
C PRO A 225 -5.42 -2.63 17.16
N TYR A 226 -4.80 -3.34 16.22
CA TYR A 226 -5.52 -4.09 15.21
C TYR A 226 -6.21 -5.31 15.81
N ALA A 227 -7.45 -5.58 15.40
CA ALA A 227 -8.21 -6.77 15.76
C ALA A 227 -8.84 -7.33 14.49
N VAL A 228 -8.71 -8.65 14.30
CA VAL A 228 -9.41 -9.37 13.22
C VAL A 228 -10.91 -9.29 13.50
N ARG A 229 -11.68 -8.95 12.47
CA ARG A 229 -13.14 -8.83 12.51
C ARG A 229 -13.75 -9.56 11.33
#